data_AF-M2QE20-F1
#
_entry.id   AF-M2QE20-F1
#
_cell.length_a   1.000
_cell.length_b   1.000
_cell.length_c   1.000
_cell.angle_alpha   90.00
_cell.angle_beta   90.00
_cell.angle_gamma   90.00
#
_symmetry.space_group_name_H-M   'P 1'
#
loop_
_entity.id
_entity.type
_entity.pdbx_description
1 polymer ?
#
loop_
_entity_poly.entity_id
_entity_poly.type
_entity_poly.pdbx_seq_one_letter_code
_entity_poly.pdbx_strand_id
1 'polypeptide(L)'
;MLKKLEEEFYKIQMDCRDKQQEIVECVNTLSEIALNNKVTSSNEYLDMLIKTENEEKKAGYEARIEGYKKLKQANEMIEDIMKNSTTKKSEAEIKAEVKRRMKEEGKSKMNKSGDDCVIC
;
A
#
# COMPACT_ATOMS: atom_id res chain seq x y z
N MET A 1 -14.92 2.99 23.12
CA MET A 1 -14.96 2.55 21.70
C MET A 1 -13.95 3.32 20.84
N LEU A 2 -13.99 4.66 20.80
CA LEU A 2 -13.07 5.47 19.99
C LEU A 2 -11.57 5.27 20.30
N LYS A 3 -11.19 5.20 21.59
CA LYS A 3 -9.78 4.99 21.99
C LYS A 3 -9.20 3.66 21.49
N LYS A 4 -9.98 2.57 21.56
CA LYS A 4 -9.55 1.26 21.07
C LYS A 4 -9.33 1.27 19.56
N LEU A 5 -10.20 1.96 18.82
CA LEU A 5 -10.06 2.15 17.38
C LEU A 5 -8.84 3.02 17.02
N GLU A 6 -8.53 4.05 17.83
CA GLU A 6 -7.31 4.86 17.69
C GLU A 6 -6.05 4.01 17.86
N GLU A 7 -6.01 3.17 18.89
CA GLU A 7 -4.90 2.26 19.17
C GLU A 7 -4.71 1.22 18.04
N GLU A 8 -5.80 0.60 17.56
CA GLU A 8 -5.76 -0.35 16.46
C GLU A 8 -5.29 0.32 15.16
N PHE A 9 -5.80 1.51 14.83
CA PHE A 9 -5.38 2.24 13.63
C PHE A 9 -3.91 2.66 13.70
N TYR A 10 -3.45 3.13 14.86
CA TYR A 10 -2.04 3.45 15.07
C TYR A 10 -1.15 2.21 14.89
N LYS A 11 -1.55 1.07 15.45
CA LYS A 11 -0.80 -0.19 15.29
C LYS A 11 -0.70 -0.61 13.83
N ILE A 12 -1.80 -0.55 13.07
CA ILE A 12 -1.80 -0.88 11.64
C ILE A 12 -0.87 0.06 10.84
N GLN A 13 -0.86 1.36 11.16
CA GLN A 13 0.03 2.32 10.50
C GLN A 13 1.51 2.03 10.79
N MET A 14 1.83 1.67 12.03
CA MET A 14 3.18 1.27 12.43
C MET A 14 3.62 -0.01 11.72
N ASP A 15 2.79 -1.05 11.75
CA ASP A 15 3.07 -2.31 11.05
C ASP A 15 3.28 -2.10 9.54
N CYS A 16 2.51 -1.19 8.93
CA CYS A 16 2.67 -0.82 7.53
C CYS A 16 4.01 -0.12 7.27
N ARG A 17 4.37 0.86 8.11
CA ARG A 17 5.64 1.59 8.04
C ARG A 17 6.82 0.63 8.10
N ASP A 18 6.80 -0.30 9.05
CA ASP A 18 7.92 -1.22 9.29
C ASP A 18 8.09 -2.19 8.12
N LYS A 19 6.97 -2.74 7.60
CA LYS A 19 7.00 -3.57 6.37
C LYS A 19 7.51 -2.79 5.16
N GLN A 20 7.09 -1.54 4.99
CA GLN A 20 7.62 -0.69 3.92
C GLN A 20 9.12 -0.42 4.09
N GLN A 21 9.65 -0.43 5.31
CA GLN A 21 11.08 -0.28 5.57
C GLN A 21 11.85 -1.54 5.20
N GLU A 22 11.34 -2.70 5.61
CA GLU A 22 11.89 -3.99 5.23
C GLU A 22 11.90 -4.18 3.70
N ILE A 23 10.83 -3.76 3.00
CA ILE A 23 10.78 -3.79 1.52
C ILE A 23 11.92 -2.95 0.92
N VAL A 24 12.15 -1.74 1.43
CA VAL A 24 13.22 -0.86 0.93
C VAL A 24 14.59 -1.51 1.09
N GLU A 25 14.86 -2.08 2.26
CA GLU A 25 16.13 -2.76 2.57
C GLU A 25 16.34 -3.99 1.68
N CYS A 26 15.31 -4.82 1.52
CA CYS A 26 15.32 -5.96 0.61
C CYS A 26 15.59 -5.53 -0.83
N VAL A 27 14.88 -4.51 -1.31
CA VAL A 27 15.01 -4.03 -2.70
C VAL A 27 16.40 -3.44 -2.96
N ASN A 28 16.96 -2.68 -2.01
CA ASN A 28 18.31 -2.16 -2.13
C ASN A 28 19.34 -3.30 -2.22
N THR A 29 19.25 -4.27 -1.31
CA THR A 29 20.13 -5.45 -1.30
C THR A 29 20.04 -6.24 -2.61
N LEU A 30 18.81 -6.49 -3.09
CA LEU A 30 18.59 -7.20 -4.35
C LEU A 30 19.09 -6.40 -5.56
N SER A 31 18.99 -5.07 -5.51
CA SER A 31 19.47 -4.18 -6.57
C SER A 31 21.00 -4.13 -6.64
N GLU A 32 21.69 -4.25 -5.50
CA GLU A 32 23.17 -4.32 -5.47
C GLU A 32 23.71 -5.57 -6.17
N ILE A 33 22.99 -6.69 -6.11
CA ILE A 33 23.40 -7.96 -6.75
C ILE A 33 22.80 -8.15 -8.14
N ALA A 34 21.81 -7.34 -8.54
CA ALA A 34 21.18 -7.43 -9.84
C ALA A 34 22.08 -6.86 -10.94
N LEU A 35 22.15 -7.54 -12.09
CA LEU A 35 22.94 -7.11 -13.24
C LEU A 35 22.60 -5.70 -13.73
N ASN A 36 21.32 -5.31 -13.62
CA ASN A 36 20.80 -4.06 -14.14
C ASN A 36 20.42 -3.06 -13.03
N ASN A 37 20.86 -3.28 -11.79
CA ASN A 37 20.57 -2.46 -10.61
C ASN A 37 19.09 -2.17 -10.29
N LYS A 38 18.15 -2.88 -10.95
CA LYS A 38 16.71 -2.65 -10.78
C LYS A 38 15.93 -3.96 -10.83
N VAL A 39 15.31 -4.30 -9.69
CA VAL A 39 14.60 -5.57 -9.52
C VAL A 39 13.17 -5.58 -10.10
N THR A 40 12.56 -4.41 -10.29
CA THR A 40 11.19 -4.24 -10.82
C THR A 40 11.14 -3.97 -12.33
N SER A 41 12.26 -4.02 -13.05
CA SER A 41 12.36 -3.56 -14.45
C SER A 41 11.67 -4.45 -15.48
N SER A 42 11.00 -5.53 -15.06
CA SER A 42 10.53 -6.59 -15.96
C SER A 42 9.06 -6.44 -16.39
N ASN A 43 8.42 -5.29 -16.15
CA ASN A 43 6.99 -5.12 -16.48
C ASN A 43 6.70 -5.25 -17.99
N GLU A 44 7.57 -4.73 -18.86
CA GLU A 44 7.43 -4.88 -20.31
C GLU A 44 7.56 -6.35 -20.76
N TYR A 45 8.44 -7.10 -20.09
CA TYR A 45 8.60 -8.53 -20.32
C TYR A 45 7.36 -9.32 -19.87
N LEU A 46 6.77 -8.96 -18.72
CA LEU A 46 5.51 -9.55 -18.25
C LEU A 46 4.36 -9.27 -19.22
N ASP A 47 4.28 -8.08 -19.82
CA ASP A 47 3.28 -7.77 -20.83
C ASP A 47 3.42 -8.64 -22.08
N MET A 48 4.65 -8.88 -22.52
CA MET A 48 4.95 -9.81 -23.61
C MET A 48 4.51 -11.24 -23.26
N LEU A 49 4.82 -11.73 -22.05
CA LEU A 49 4.39 -13.07 -21.61
C LEU A 49 2.87 -13.19 -21.58
N ILE A 50 2.16 -12.20 -21.03
CA ILE A 50 0.69 -12.20 -21.00
C ILE A 50 0.12 -12.24 -22.43
N LYS A 51 0.69 -11.48 -23.36
CA LYS A 51 0.27 -11.50 -24.77
C LYS A 51 0.46 -12.89 -25.37
N THR A 52 1.63 -13.50 -25.21
CA THR A 52 1.92 -14.85 -25.73
C THR A 52 0.97 -15.90 -25.15
N GLU A 53 0.71 -15.88 -23.85
CA GLU A 53 -0.25 -16.81 -23.22
C GLU A 53 -1.67 -16.68 -23.81
N ASN A 54 -2.11 -15.45 -24.10
CA ASN A 54 -3.42 -15.20 -24.72
C ASN A 54 -3.51 -15.66 -26.18
N GLU A 55 -2.40 -15.61 -26.91
CA GLU A 55 -2.32 -16.06 -28.30
C GLU A 55 -2.25 -17.59 -28.40
N GLU A 56 -1.41 -18.22 -27.57
CA GLU A 56 -1.18 -19.67 -27.63
C GLU A 56 -2.28 -20.49 -26.94
N LYS A 57 -2.90 -19.95 -25.88
CA LYS A 57 -3.97 -20.60 -25.09
C LYS A 57 -3.66 -22.04 -24.68
N LYS A 58 -2.38 -22.32 -24.36
CA LYS A 58 -1.95 -23.62 -23.85
C LYS A 58 -2.65 -23.94 -22.53
N ALA A 59 -2.77 -25.21 -22.19
CA ALA A 59 -3.38 -25.63 -20.93
C ALA A 59 -2.78 -24.84 -19.72
N GLY A 60 -3.66 -24.30 -18.87
CA GLY A 60 -3.27 -23.49 -17.71
C GLY A 60 -2.86 -22.03 -18.00
N TYR A 61 -3.06 -21.51 -19.22
CA TYR A 61 -2.67 -20.13 -19.57
C TYR A 61 -3.34 -19.07 -18.68
N GLU A 62 -4.60 -19.26 -18.29
CA GLU A 62 -5.34 -18.31 -17.43
C GLU A 62 -4.66 -18.11 -16.07
N ALA A 63 -4.20 -19.20 -15.45
CA ALA A 63 -3.49 -19.14 -14.19
C ALA A 63 -2.13 -18.44 -14.31
N ARG A 64 -1.41 -18.66 -15.43
CA ARG A 64 -0.14 -17.98 -15.72
C ARG A 64 -0.36 -16.48 -15.94
N ILE A 65 -1.36 -16.10 -16.72
CA ILE A 65 -1.75 -14.69 -16.94
C ILE A 65 -2.05 -14.01 -15.60
N GLU A 66 -2.84 -14.64 -14.74
CA GLU A 66 -3.17 -14.09 -13.43
C GLU A 66 -1.93 -13.92 -12.54
N GLY A 67 -1.01 -14.89 -12.57
CA GLY A 67 0.29 -14.79 -11.89
C GLY A 67 1.11 -13.60 -12.39
N TYR A 68 1.22 -13.41 -13.71
CA TYR A 68 1.95 -12.29 -14.30
C TYR A 68 1.34 -10.93 -13.94
N LYS A 69 0.00 -10.82 -13.91
CA LYS A 69 -0.70 -9.60 -13.47
C LYS A 69 -0.39 -9.25 -12.02
N LYS A 70 -0.41 -10.25 -11.12
CA LYS A 70 -0.05 -10.05 -9.70
C LYS A 70 1.39 -9.60 -9.53
N LEU A 71 2.33 -10.18 -10.29
CA LEU A 71 3.72 -9.76 -10.28
C LEU A 71 3.89 -8.31 -10.75
N LYS A 72 3.15 -7.92 -11.79
CA LYS A 72 3.18 -6.53 -12.30
C LYS A 72 2.66 -5.54 -11.25
N GLN A 73 1.54 -5.86 -10.59
CA GLN A 73 1.01 -5.05 -9.48
C GLN A 73 2.00 -4.96 -8.30
N ALA A 74 2.69 -6.07 -7.98
CA ALA A 74 3.72 -6.07 -6.94
C ALA A 74 4.90 -5.14 -7.30
N ASN A 75 5.36 -5.17 -8.56
CA ASN A 75 6.41 -4.27 -9.04
C ASN A 75 5.99 -2.80 -8.92
N GLU A 76 4.77 -2.46 -9.30
CA GLU A 76 4.23 -1.09 -9.18
C GLU A 76 4.20 -0.62 -7.72
N MET A 77 3.70 -1.46 -6.80
CA MET A 77 3.70 -1.15 -5.36
C MET A 77 5.12 -0.96 -4.80
N ILE A 78 6.07 -1.80 -5.22
CA ILE A 78 7.47 -1.68 -4.80
C ILE A 78 8.06 -0.35 -5.30
N GLU A 79 7.84 0.00 -6.57
CA GLU A 79 8.32 1.28 -7.13
C GLU A 79 7.74 2.49 -6.40
N ASP A 80 6.45 2.44 -6.06
CA ASP A 80 5.79 3.48 -5.27
C ASP A 80 6.38 3.59 -3.86
N ILE A 81 6.63 2.47 -3.18
CA ILE A 81 7.27 2.45 -1.85
C ILE A 81 8.68 3.03 -1.94
N MET A 82 9.47 2.62 -2.93
CA MET A 82 10.83 3.09 -3.13
C MET A 82 10.87 4.60 -3.39
N LYS A 83 9.98 5.12 -4.24
CA LYS A 83 9.87 6.56 -4.55
C LYS A 83 9.48 7.40 -3.34
N ASN A 84 8.60 6.88 -2.49
CA ASN A 84 8.11 7.58 -1.28
C ASN A 84 8.94 7.26 -0.02
N SER A 85 9.98 6.44 -0.13
CA SER A 85 10.78 5.99 1.03
C SER A 85 11.52 7.13 1.74
N THR A 86 11.84 8.21 1.02
CA THR A 86 12.53 9.40 1.52
C THR A 86 11.63 10.36 2.30
N THR A 87 10.31 10.20 2.23
CA THR A 87 9.30 11.07 2.86
C THR A 87 8.55 10.37 3.99
N LYS A 88 9.08 9.24 4.50
CA LYS A 88 8.45 8.47 5.56
C LYS A 88 8.30 9.28 6.84
N LYS A 89 7.06 9.40 7.30
CA LYS A 89 6.73 9.99 8.59
C LYS A 89 7.37 9.20 9.73
N SER A 90 7.96 9.91 10.68
CA SER A 90 8.38 9.38 11.96
C SER A 90 7.18 8.83 12.75
N GLU A 91 7.46 7.98 13.73
CA GLU A 91 6.42 7.43 14.61
C GLU A 91 5.62 8.54 15.31
N ALA A 92 6.31 9.62 15.68
CA ALA A 92 5.70 10.79 16.31
C ALA A 92 4.74 11.50 15.35
N GLU A 93 5.12 11.66 14.08
CA GLU A 93 4.27 12.25 13.03
C GLU A 93 3.08 11.36 12.70
N ILE A 94 3.26 10.04 12.66
CA ILE A 94 2.15 9.08 12.48
C ILE A 94 1.19 9.21 13.65
N LYS A 95 1.68 9.17 14.89
CA LYS A 95 0.85 9.30 16.10
C LYS A 95 0.10 10.64 16.14
N ALA A 96 0.74 11.72 15.72
CA ALA A 96 0.12 13.05 15.65
C ALA A 96 -0.99 13.11 14.59
N GLU A 97 -0.75 12.55 13.40
CA GLU A 97 -1.73 12.50 12.32
C GLU A 97 -2.95 11.63 12.67
N VAL A 98 -2.72 10.47 13.31
CA VAL A 98 -3.80 9.59 13.82
C VAL A 98 -4.69 10.36 14.80
N LYS A 99 -4.08 11.03 15.78
CA LYS A 99 -4.80 11.86 16.76
C LYS A 99 -5.57 13.00 16.11
N ARG A 100 -5.02 13.63 15.06
CA ARG A 100 -5.68 14.73 14.33
C ARG A 100 -6.93 14.25 13.61
N ARG A 101 -6.82 13.18 12.81
CA ARG A 101 -7.96 12.61 12.06
C ARG A 101 -9.10 12.15 12.96
N MET A 102 -8.78 11.49 14.08
CA MET A 102 -9.79 11.04 15.04
C MET A 102 -10.51 12.21 15.73
N LYS A 103 -9.83 13.33 15.99
CA LYS A 103 -10.47 14.56 16.53
C LYS A 103 -11.40 15.21 15.51
N GLU A 104 -11.05 15.19 14.23
CA GLU A 104 -11.87 15.73 13.13
C GLU A 104 -13.13 14.88 12.93
N GLU A 105 -12.99 13.55 12.93
CA GLU A 105 -14.13 12.61 12.82
C GLU A 105 -15.05 12.62 14.04
N GLY A 106 -14.48 12.80 15.25
CA GLY A 106 -15.26 12.98 16.49
C GLY A 106 -16.13 14.24 16.47
N LYS A 107 -15.61 15.36 15.94
CA LYS A 107 -16.38 16.61 15.78
C LYS A 107 -17.47 16.49 14.70
N SER A 108 -17.20 15.79 13.61
CA SER A 108 -18.18 15.56 12.54
C SER A 108 -19.42 14.78 13.00
N LYS A 109 -19.29 13.88 13.98
CA LYS A 109 -20.42 13.13 14.55
C LYS A 109 -21.25 13.93 15.55
N MET A 110 -20.66 14.89 16.27
CA MET A 110 -21.38 15.78 17.20
C MET A 110 -22.25 16.83 16.50
N ASN A 111 -21.86 17.25 15.29
CA ASN A 111 -22.64 18.20 14.49
C ASN A 111 -23.86 17.57 13.78
N LYS A 112 -24.01 16.24 13.80
CA LYS A 112 -25.15 15.54 13.17
C LYS A 112 -26.27 15.18 14.16
N SER A 113 -26.05 15.36 15.47
CA SER A 113 -27.05 15.14 16.51
C SER A 113 -27.73 16.42 17.01
N GLY A 114 -27.48 17.56 16.34
CA GLY A 114 -27.99 18.87 16.76
C GLY A 114 -29.23 19.38 16.02
N ASP A 115 -29.62 18.76 14.90
CA ASP A 115 -30.63 19.32 13.97
C ASP A 115 -31.98 18.57 13.95
N ASP A 116 -32.26 17.69 14.92
CA ASP A 116 -33.61 17.13 15.12
C ASP A 116 -34.18 17.56 16.48
N CYS A 117 -34.47 18.85 16.62
CA CYS A 117 -35.42 19.34 17.64
C CYS A 117 -36.18 20.56 17.11
N VAL A 118 -37.14 20.33 16.23
CA VAL A 118 -38.25 21.25 16.01
C VAL A 118 -39.54 20.44 15.93
N ILE A 119 -40.15 20.15 17.08
CA ILE A 119 -41.62 20.13 17.23
C ILE A 119 -41.96 20.58 18.66
N CYS A 120 -42.37 21.85 18.79
CA CYS A 120 -43.44 22.37 19.64
C CYS A 120 -43.69 23.82 19.23
#